data_AF-A0A7S1UUU0-F1
#
_entry.id   AF-A0A7S1UUU0-F1
#
_cell.length_a   1.000
_cell.length_b   1.000
_cell.length_c   1.000
_cell.angle_alpha   90.00
_cell.angle_beta   90.00
_cell.angle_gamma   90.00
#
_symmetry.space_group_name_H-M   'P 1'
#
loop_
_entity.id
_entity.type
_entity.pdbx_description
1 polymer ?
#
loop_
_entity_poly.entity_id
_entity_poly.type
_entity_poly.pdbx_seq_one_letter_code
_entity_poly.pdbx_strand_id
1 'polypeptide(L)'
;SGDYCFYDLPVGTYTVTEENPPNFVDVTDADGPLLQGPNDDTDGTILAVPVGPGENVTAQDFVDEELKTISGVVLEDTDDDGEGDDPISGSTISLISPEGDVIDSTTTDSDGFFEFTGVVPDDGYTVVQENLPDFTDVAD
;
A
#
# COMPACT_ATOMS: atom_id res chain seq x y z
N SER A 1 0.20 -22.33 -2.61
CA SER A 1 1.34 -22.38 -3.52
C SER A 1 0.93 -21.51 -4.70
N GLY A 2 1.76 -20.52 -5.02
CA GLY A 2 1.54 -19.51 -6.07
C GLY A 2 2.36 -19.82 -7.32
N ASP A 3 2.63 -21.10 -7.59
CA ASP A 3 3.45 -21.51 -8.73
C ASP A 3 2.60 -21.55 -10.00
N TYR A 4 3.15 -21.03 -11.11
CA TYR A 4 2.56 -21.14 -12.44
C TYR A 4 3.54 -21.80 -13.43
N CYS A 5 3.02 -22.45 -14.47
CA CYS A 5 3.85 -23.09 -15.50
C CYS A 5 3.12 -23.18 -16.83
N PHE A 6 3.86 -22.92 -17.91
CA PHE A 6 3.42 -23.09 -19.30
C PHE A 6 4.29 -24.15 -19.98
N TYR A 7 3.66 -25.13 -20.63
CA TYR A 7 4.36 -26.24 -21.28
C TYR A 7 4.33 -26.12 -22.80
N ASP A 8 5.33 -26.72 -23.45
CA ASP A 8 5.41 -26.90 -24.90
C ASP A 8 5.30 -25.60 -25.71
N LEU A 9 5.84 -24.50 -25.17
CA LEU A 9 5.88 -23.21 -25.85
C LEU A 9 6.81 -23.27 -27.09
N PRO A 10 6.33 -22.86 -28.27
CA PRO A 10 7.19 -22.59 -29.40
C PRO A 10 8.30 -21.59 -29.07
N VAL A 11 9.37 -21.61 -29.88
CA VAL A 11 10.41 -20.58 -29.79
C VAL A 11 9.81 -19.21 -30.10
N GLY A 12 10.04 -18.25 -29.23
CA GLY A 12 9.48 -16.90 -29.35
C GLY A 12 9.70 -16.08 -28.09
N THR A 13 9.27 -14.83 -28.14
CA THR A 13 9.21 -13.95 -26.96
C THR A 13 7.76 -13.89 -26.51
N TYR A 14 7.55 -14.19 -25.23
CA TYR A 14 6.25 -14.16 -24.58
C TYR A 14 6.18 -12.99 -23.62
N THR A 15 4.95 -12.60 -23.30
CA THR A 15 4.67 -11.69 -22.20
C THR A 15 3.83 -12.44 -21.19
N VAL A 16 4.26 -12.43 -19.93
CA VAL A 16 3.46 -12.89 -18.79
C VAL A 16 2.97 -11.65 -18.07
N THR A 17 1.67 -11.58 -17.79
CA THR A 17 1.05 -10.46 -17.07
C THR A 17 0.35 -10.99 -15.84
N GLU A 18 0.56 -10.35 -14.69
CA GLU A 18 -0.20 -10.59 -13.47
C GLU A 18 -1.36 -9.57 -13.32
N GLU A 19 -2.44 -10.03 -12.70
CA GLU A 19 -3.50 -9.15 -12.18
C GLU A 19 -3.51 -9.27 -10.67
N ASN A 20 -3.18 -8.18 -9.97
CA ASN A 20 -3.05 -8.21 -8.52
C ASN A 20 -4.36 -8.58 -7.83
N PRO A 21 -4.30 -9.45 -6.80
CA PRO A 21 -5.43 -9.66 -5.94
C PRO A 21 -5.88 -8.34 -5.28
N PRO A 22 -7.17 -8.22 -4.89
CA PRO A 22 -7.61 -7.07 -4.11
C PRO A 22 -6.77 -6.88 -2.86
N ASN A 23 -6.43 -5.62 -2.56
CA ASN A 23 -5.59 -5.20 -1.43
C ASN A 23 -4.10 -5.56 -1.54
N PHE A 24 -3.60 -5.89 -2.73
CA PHE A 24 -2.18 -6.03 -2.99
C PHE A 24 -1.69 -4.95 -3.95
N VAL A 25 -0.46 -4.53 -3.76
CA VAL A 25 0.27 -3.63 -4.66
C VAL A 25 1.62 -4.25 -5.03
N ASP A 26 2.08 -3.93 -6.22
CA ASP A 26 3.38 -4.36 -6.71
C ASP A 26 4.51 -3.71 -5.92
N VAL A 27 5.53 -4.50 -5.55
CA VAL A 27 6.74 -3.96 -4.90
C VAL A 27 7.91 -3.98 -5.86
N THR A 28 8.26 -5.17 -6.35
CA THR A 28 9.34 -5.37 -7.32
C THR A 28 9.14 -6.70 -8.04
N ASP A 29 9.21 -6.72 -9.35
CA ASP A 29 9.43 -7.93 -10.13
C ASP A 29 10.91 -8.34 -10.08
N ALA A 30 11.16 -9.61 -9.80
CA ALA A 30 12.49 -10.17 -9.92
C ALA A 30 12.60 -10.78 -11.32
N ASP A 31 13.08 -9.97 -12.27
CA ASP A 31 13.64 -10.50 -13.51
C ASP A 31 14.69 -11.55 -13.13
N GLY A 32 14.38 -12.84 -13.36
CA GLY A 32 15.29 -13.93 -13.04
C GLY A 32 16.71 -13.69 -13.59
N PRO A 33 17.74 -14.41 -13.10
CA PRO A 33 19.15 -14.08 -13.33
C PRO A 33 19.62 -14.04 -14.81
N LEU A 34 18.74 -14.40 -15.76
CA LEU A 34 18.99 -14.37 -17.21
C LEU A 34 18.43 -13.10 -17.90
N LEU A 35 17.58 -12.31 -17.23
CA LEU A 35 16.95 -11.11 -17.78
C LEU A 35 17.50 -9.85 -17.09
N GLN A 36 18.79 -9.56 -17.25
CA GLN A 36 19.33 -8.24 -16.91
C GLN A 36 19.02 -7.21 -18.01
N GLY A 37 17.75 -7.14 -18.45
CA GLY A 37 17.22 -6.06 -19.26
C GLY A 37 16.75 -4.90 -18.38
N PRO A 38 16.57 -3.69 -18.91
CA PRO A 38 15.74 -2.72 -18.21
C PRO A 38 14.36 -3.36 -18.06
N ASN A 39 13.94 -3.60 -16.81
CA ASN A 39 12.54 -3.71 -16.47
C ASN A 39 11.85 -2.47 -17.08
N ASP A 40 11.13 -2.67 -18.18
CA ASP A 40 10.43 -1.62 -18.94
C ASP A 40 9.00 -1.45 -18.44
N ASP A 41 8.66 -2.09 -17.31
CA ASP A 41 7.37 -1.91 -16.69
C ASP A 41 7.48 -0.89 -15.55
N THR A 42 6.70 0.17 -15.68
CA THR A 42 6.56 1.16 -14.60
C THR A 42 5.50 0.70 -13.58
N ASP A 43 4.81 -0.42 -13.86
CA ASP A 43 3.65 -0.99 -13.16
C ASP A 43 3.96 -2.37 -12.52
N GLY A 44 5.14 -2.98 -12.76
CA GLY A 44 5.58 -4.22 -12.09
C GLY A 44 4.80 -5.52 -12.41
N THR A 45 3.82 -5.48 -13.32
CA THR A 45 2.92 -6.62 -13.63
C THR A 45 3.30 -7.37 -14.90
N ILE A 46 4.35 -6.96 -15.63
CA ILE A 46 4.67 -7.48 -16.96
C ILE A 46 6.10 -8.03 -17.06
N LEU A 47 6.24 -9.31 -17.41
CA LEU A 47 7.52 -9.95 -17.69
C LEU A 47 7.66 -10.32 -19.18
N ALA A 48 8.79 -9.93 -19.80
CA ALA A 48 9.14 -10.32 -21.16
C ALA A 48 10.04 -11.58 -21.16
N VAL A 49 9.51 -12.70 -21.65
CA VAL A 49 10.12 -14.03 -21.52
C VAL A 49 10.57 -14.57 -22.89
N PRO A 50 11.86 -14.44 -23.28
CA PRO A 50 12.39 -15.08 -24.48
C PRO A 50 12.60 -16.58 -24.24
N VAL A 51 11.96 -17.41 -25.06
CA VAL A 51 12.07 -18.88 -25.00
C VAL A 51 12.86 -19.37 -26.21
N GLY A 52 14.07 -19.88 -25.96
CA GLY A 52 14.94 -20.49 -26.95
C GLY A 52 14.62 -21.97 -27.25
N PRO A 53 15.25 -22.55 -28.29
CA PRO A 53 15.01 -23.95 -28.66
C PRO A 53 15.44 -24.92 -27.56
N GLY A 54 14.48 -25.68 -27.01
CA GLY A 54 14.72 -26.68 -25.97
C GLY A 54 15.10 -26.09 -24.60
N GLU A 55 14.84 -24.80 -24.41
CA GLU A 55 15.10 -24.08 -23.17
C GLU A 55 13.93 -24.19 -22.20
N ASN A 56 14.23 -24.25 -20.91
CA ASN A 56 13.27 -23.98 -19.83
C ASN A 56 13.65 -22.64 -19.22
N VAL A 57 12.72 -21.69 -19.23
CA VAL A 57 12.88 -20.41 -18.54
C VAL A 57 12.17 -20.50 -17.20
N THR A 58 12.87 -20.13 -16.12
CA THR A 58 12.42 -20.28 -14.72
C THR A 58 12.71 -19.02 -13.92
N ALA A 59 12.16 -18.91 -12.71
CA ALA A 59 12.29 -17.74 -11.83
C ALA A 59 11.79 -16.47 -12.53
N GLN A 60 10.54 -16.54 -12.97
CA GLN A 60 9.79 -15.43 -13.54
C GLN A 60 8.77 -15.06 -12.46
N ASP A 61 9.24 -14.47 -11.38
CA ASP A 61 8.49 -14.37 -10.13
C ASP A 61 8.00 -12.94 -9.95
N PHE A 62 6.73 -12.79 -9.56
CA PHE A 62 6.14 -11.53 -9.14
C PHE A 62 6.18 -11.40 -7.62
N VAL A 63 6.30 -10.17 -7.10
CA VAL A 63 6.33 -9.90 -5.66
C VAL A 63 5.36 -8.78 -5.30
N ASP A 64 4.28 -9.19 -4.66
CA ASP A 64 3.23 -8.30 -4.17
C ASP A 64 3.36 -8.05 -2.68
N GLU A 65 2.84 -6.90 -2.25
CA GLU A 65 2.67 -6.58 -0.84
C GLU A 65 1.24 -6.15 -0.52
N GLU A 66 0.74 -6.68 0.60
CA GLU A 66 -0.60 -6.37 1.08
C GLU A 66 -0.67 -4.93 1.59
N LEU A 67 -1.62 -4.16 1.06
CA LEU A 67 -1.99 -2.83 1.53
C LEU A 67 -2.33 -2.85 3.02
N LYS A 68 -1.99 -1.76 3.70
CA LYS A 68 -2.22 -1.59 5.13
C LYS A 68 -3.45 -0.75 5.41
N THR A 69 -3.81 -0.76 6.69
CA THR A 69 -4.83 0.09 7.28
C THR A 69 -4.20 0.90 8.40
N ILE A 70 -4.48 2.19 8.44
CA ILE A 70 -4.10 3.10 9.53
C ILE A 70 -5.41 3.59 10.15
N SER A 71 -5.57 3.43 11.46
CA SER A 71 -6.79 3.84 12.16
C SER A 71 -6.49 4.34 13.56
N GLY A 72 -7.44 5.07 14.13
CA GLY A 72 -7.34 5.63 15.48
C GLY A 72 -8.66 6.23 15.95
N VAL A 73 -8.60 6.87 17.12
CA VAL A 73 -9.73 7.58 17.72
C VAL A 73 -9.31 8.98 18.16
N VAL A 74 -10.23 9.93 18.09
CA VAL A 74 -10.08 11.28 18.66
C VAL A 74 -11.02 11.42 19.85
N LEU A 75 -10.44 11.74 21.00
CA LEU A 75 -11.14 11.86 22.27
C LEU A 75 -10.89 13.22 22.89
N GLU A 76 -11.88 13.75 23.60
CA GLU A 76 -11.80 14.92 24.47
C GLU A 76 -11.30 14.49 25.85
N ASP A 77 -10.32 15.20 26.40
CA ASP A 77 -9.96 15.14 27.82
C ASP A 77 -10.84 16.17 28.56
N THR A 78 -11.81 15.68 29.33
CA THR A 78 -12.84 16.51 29.98
C THR A 78 -12.49 16.86 31.42
N ASP A 79 -11.48 16.22 32.00
CA ASP A 79 -11.10 16.40 33.40
C ASP A 79 -9.62 16.76 33.65
N ASP A 80 -8.86 17.03 32.57
CA ASP A 80 -7.47 17.53 32.54
C ASP A 80 -6.47 16.54 33.17
N ASP A 81 -6.71 15.23 32.97
CA ASP A 81 -5.84 14.16 33.46
C ASP A 81 -4.90 13.58 32.39
N GLY A 82 -5.08 13.99 31.13
CA GLY A 82 -4.30 13.55 29.98
C GLY A 82 -4.77 12.23 29.36
N GLU A 83 -5.85 11.64 29.84
CA GLU A 83 -6.54 10.52 29.21
C GLU A 83 -7.76 11.01 28.41
N GLY A 84 -8.10 10.31 27.33
CA GLY A 84 -9.28 10.65 26.53
C GLY A 84 -10.56 10.07 27.13
N ASP A 85 -11.58 10.90 27.33
CA ASP A 85 -12.85 10.52 27.95
C ASP A 85 -13.96 10.28 26.92
N ASP A 86 -14.28 11.32 26.14
CA ASP A 86 -15.46 11.39 25.30
C ASP A 86 -15.08 11.46 23.81
N PRO A 87 -15.77 10.75 22.91
CA PRO A 87 -15.42 10.75 21.50
C PRO A 87 -15.75 12.08 20.80
N ILE A 88 -14.83 12.57 19.97
CA ILE A 88 -15.03 13.76 19.15
C ILE A 88 -15.36 13.36 17.72
N SER A 89 -16.59 13.64 17.31
CA SER A 89 -17.06 13.43 15.93
C SER A 89 -16.81 14.64 15.04
N GLY A 90 -16.47 14.39 13.76
CA GLY A 90 -16.30 15.42 12.74
C GLY A 90 -14.92 16.08 12.72
N SER A 91 -13.96 15.59 13.50
CA SER A 91 -12.56 16.02 13.41
C SER A 91 -11.98 15.61 12.07
N THR A 92 -11.33 16.53 11.35
CA THR A 92 -10.70 16.23 10.07
C THR A 92 -9.31 15.67 10.31
N ILE A 93 -9.04 14.47 9.78
CA ILE A 93 -7.77 13.76 9.90
C ILE A 93 -7.14 13.67 8.52
N SER A 94 -5.87 14.05 8.40
CA SER A 94 -5.09 13.97 7.17
C SER A 94 -3.99 12.94 7.31
N LEU A 95 -3.80 12.13 6.26
CA LEU A 95 -2.67 11.23 6.11
C LEU A 95 -1.63 11.89 5.20
N ILE A 96 -0.41 12.02 5.72
CA ILE A 96 0.71 12.69 5.04
C ILE A 96 1.76 11.65 4.68
N SER A 97 2.21 11.65 3.43
CA SER A 97 3.28 10.77 2.95
C SER A 97 4.65 11.15 3.53
N PRO A 98 5.66 10.27 3.44
CA PRO A 98 7.03 10.59 3.86
C PRO A 98 7.62 11.84 3.17
N GLU A 99 7.15 12.18 1.97
CA GLU A 99 7.55 13.38 1.22
C GLU A 99 6.92 14.68 1.76
N GLY A 100 5.94 14.57 2.66
CA GLY A 100 5.24 15.69 3.27
C GLY A 100 3.96 16.11 2.53
N ASP A 101 3.49 15.31 1.58
CA ASP A 101 2.25 15.58 0.83
C ASP A 101 1.04 14.96 1.54
N VAL A 102 -0.08 15.69 1.58
CA VAL A 102 -1.37 15.11 2.02
C VAL A 102 -1.88 14.18 0.93
N ILE A 103 -1.97 12.89 1.24
CA ILE A 103 -2.36 11.85 0.28
C ILE A 103 -3.79 11.34 0.51
N ASP A 104 -4.34 11.53 1.71
CA ASP A 104 -5.74 11.21 2.01
C ASP A 104 -6.26 12.07 3.17
N SER A 105 -7.59 12.20 3.28
CA SER A 105 -8.24 12.79 4.44
C SER A 105 -9.60 12.18 4.73
N THR A 106 -9.93 12.12 6.01
CA THR A 106 -11.21 11.58 6.50
C THR A 106 -11.72 12.40 7.68
N THR A 107 -12.93 12.12 8.14
CA THR A 107 -13.51 12.75 9.33
C THR A 107 -13.90 11.71 10.35
N THR A 108 -13.66 11.97 11.63
CA THR A 108 -14.04 11.04 12.71
C THR A 108 -15.55 10.81 12.76
N ASP A 109 -15.96 9.57 13.01
CA ASP A 109 -17.37 9.19 13.14
C ASP A 109 -17.96 9.53 14.53
N SER A 110 -19.14 9.01 14.87
CA SER A 110 -19.79 9.28 16.16
C SER A 110 -19.07 8.68 17.36
N ASP A 111 -18.21 7.69 17.15
CA ASP A 111 -17.39 7.05 18.16
C ASP A 111 -15.97 7.64 18.19
N GLY A 112 -15.76 8.75 17.46
CA GLY A 112 -14.46 9.42 17.34
C GLY A 112 -13.47 8.67 16.44
N PHE A 113 -13.91 7.59 15.78
CA PHE A 113 -13.04 6.71 15.03
C PHE A 113 -12.74 7.24 13.62
N PHE A 114 -11.51 7.02 13.16
CA PHE A 114 -11.10 7.25 11.77
C PHE A 114 -10.30 6.06 11.22
N GLU A 115 -10.36 5.88 9.90
CA GLU A 115 -9.65 4.83 9.20
C GLU A 115 -9.20 5.29 7.80
N PHE A 116 -7.99 4.91 7.43
CA PHE A 116 -7.43 4.94 6.09
C PHE A 116 -7.17 3.50 5.65
N THR A 117 -7.83 3.07 4.59
CA THR A 117 -7.66 1.73 4.00
C THR A 117 -6.88 1.82 2.69
N GLY A 118 -6.18 0.75 2.32
CA GLY A 118 -5.47 0.74 1.04
C GLY A 118 -4.17 1.55 1.07
N VAL A 119 -3.57 1.70 2.26
CA VAL A 119 -2.34 2.45 2.44
C VAL A 119 -1.17 1.60 1.94
N VAL A 120 -0.41 2.13 0.99
CA VAL A 120 0.82 1.47 0.51
C VAL A 120 1.78 1.35 1.69
N PRO A 121 2.43 0.19 1.91
CA PRO A 121 3.42 0.05 2.97
C PRO A 121 4.60 1.02 2.75
N ASP A 122 4.87 1.86 3.74
CA ASP A 122 6.03 2.75 3.76
C ASP A 122 6.36 3.12 5.22
N ASP A 123 7.63 3.43 5.46
CA ASP A 123 8.11 3.96 6.73
C ASP A 123 8.01 5.49 6.70
N GLY A 124 7.11 6.07 7.51
CA GLY A 124 7.10 7.52 7.75
C GLY A 124 5.82 8.27 7.43
N TYR A 125 4.70 7.57 7.24
CA TYR A 125 3.39 8.24 7.24
C TYR A 125 3.19 9.02 8.53
N THR A 126 2.67 10.23 8.40
CA THR A 126 2.26 11.08 9.52
C THR A 126 0.76 11.27 9.48
N VAL A 127 0.10 11.10 10.63
CA VAL A 127 -1.33 11.38 10.79
C VAL A 127 -1.46 12.72 11.52
N VAL A 128 -2.21 13.65 10.93
CA VAL A 128 -2.43 14.97 11.52
C VAL A 128 -3.91 15.24 11.68
N GLN A 129 -4.30 15.62 12.89
CA GLN A 129 -5.63 16.14 13.18
C GLN A 129 -5.67 17.65 12.92
N GLU A 130 -6.69 18.11 12.21
CA GLU A 130 -7.08 19.52 12.23
C GLU A 130 -8.10 19.73 13.35
N ASN A 131 -7.74 20.56 14.33
CA ASN A 131 -8.61 20.86 15.46
C ASN A 131 -9.87 21.60 15.02
N LEU A 132 -11.00 21.12 15.53
CA LEU A 132 -12.26 21.85 15.46
C LEU A 132 -12.13 23.18 16.23
N PRO A 133 -12.85 24.25 15.82
CA PRO A 133 -12.65 25.60 16.36
C PRO A 133 -12.79 25.74 17.88
N ASP A 134 -13.53 24.83 18.50
CA ASP A 134 -13.84 24.83 19.94
C ASP A 134 -12.94 23.89 20.75
N PHE A 135 -11.99 23.19 20.11
CA PHE A 135 -11.07 22.23 20.74
C PHE A 135 -9.62 22.70 20.60
N THR A 136 -8.82 22.49 21.64
CA THR A 136 -7.36 22.69 21.64
C THR A 136 -6.68 21.39 22.00
N ASP A 137 -5.62 21.01 21.27
CA ASP A 137 -4.87 19.78 21.56
C ASP A 137 -4.35 19.73 23.00
N VAL A 138 -4.52 18.56 23.61
CA VAL A 138 -4.06 18.23 24.95
C VAL A 138 -2.78 17.37 24.93
N ALA A 139 -2.59 16.47 23.95
CA ALA A 139 -1.33 15.75 23.69
C ALA A 139 -1.31 15.08 22.29
N ASP A 140 -0.10 14.87 21.72
CA ASP A 140 0.17 14.03 20.52
C ASP A 140 0.76 12.65 20.89
#